data_AF-A0A2X2CY68-F1
#
_entry.id   AF-A0A2X2CY68-F1
#
_cell.length_a   1.000
_cell.length_b   1.000
_cell.length_c   1.000
_cell.angle_alpha   90.00
_cell.angle_beta   90.00
_cell.angle_gamma   90.00
#
_symmetry.space_group_name_H-M   'P 1'
#
loop_
_entity.id
_entity.type
_entity.pdbx_description
1 polymer ?
#
loop_
_entity_poly.entity_id
_entity_poly.type
_entity_poly.pdbx_seq_one_letter_code
_entity_poly.pdbx_strand_id
1 'polypeptide(L)' 'MEEINKIIYTNGNNEKLYKHFIESCCQELVESGKAYWINSSERTPELHLNTGEVFMLLEEGITRIK' A
#
# COMPACT_ATOMS: atom_id res chain seq x y z
N MET A 1 -20.15 1.48 13.40
CA MET A 1 -18.89 1.01 12.78
C MET A 1 -18.88 1.60 11.39
N GLU A 2 -18.19 2.72 11.19
CA GLU A 2 -18.03 3.31 9.86
C GLU A 2 -16.78 2.72 9.22
N GLU A 3 -16.96 1.94 8.15
CA GLU A 3 -15.89 1.51 7.26
C GLU A 3 -15.29 2.73 6.58
N ILE A 4 -14.12 3.16 7.05
CA ILE A 4 -13.34 4.16 6.35
C ILE A 4 -12.60 3.45 5.21
N ASN A 5 -13.26 3.33 4.06
CA ASN A 5 -12.58 3.15 2.77
C ASN A 5 -11.80 4.43 2.45
N LYS A 6 -10.65 4.62 3.11
CA LYS A 6 -9.78 5.76 2.88
C LYS A 6 -8.94 5.50 1.63
N ILE A 7 -9.51 5.77 0.46
CA ILE A 7 -8.69 5.96 -0.74
C ILE A 7 -7.92 7.27 -0.52
N ILE A 8 -6.61 7.17 -0.32
CA ILE A 8 -5.74 8.34 -0.19
C ILE A 8 -5.47 8.86 -1.61
N TYR A 9 -6.32 9.76 -2.10
CA TYR A 9 -6.05 10.52 -3.32
C TYR A 9 -5.05 11.65 -3.02
N THR A 10 -3.86 11.61 -3.63
CA THR A 10 -2.84 12.66 -3.46
C THR A 10 -2.92 13.69 -4.58
N ASN A 11 -3.12 14.95 -4.21
CA ASN A 11 -3.26 16.08 -5.12
C ASN A 11 -1.89 16.51 -5.72
N GLY A 12 -1.59 16.06 -6.93
CA GLY A 12 -0.97 16.77 -8.07
C GLY A 12 0.42 17.44 -8.00
N ASN A 13 1.05 17.72 -6.85
CA ASN A 13 2.34 18.44 -6.82
C ASN A 13 3.45 17.80 -5.96
N ASN A 14 3.16 16.74 -5.22
CA ASN A 14 4.09 16.08 -4.30
C ASN A 14 4.13 14.54 -4.48
N GLU A 15 3.66 14.04 -5.61
CA GLU A 15 3.44 12.60 -5.87
C GLU A 15 4.68 11.74 -5.59
N LYS A 16 5.88 12.22 -5.94
CA LYS A 16 7.15 11.51 -5.64
C LYS A 16 7.46 11.41 -4.14
N LEU A 17 7.22 12.49 -3.38
CA LEU A 17 7.45 12.49 -1.93
C LEU A 17 6.45 11.57 -1.22
N TYR A 18 5.19 11.58 -1.68
CA TYR A 18 4.16 10.70 -1.13
C TYR A 18 4.40 9.23 -1.46
N LYS A 19 4.86 8.92 -2.68
CA LYS A 19 5.23 7.55 -3.05
C LYS A 19 6.34 7.00 -2.15
N HIS A 20 7.43 7.75 -1.97
CA HIS A 20 8.51 7.32 -1.08
C HIS A 20 8.06 7.16 0.36
N PHE A 21 7.20 8.06 0.85
CA PHE A 21 6.63 7.92 2.19
C PHE A 21 5.79 6.65 2.34
N ILE A 22 4.92 6.36 1.37
CA ILE A 22 4.12 5.14 1.32
C ILE A 22 5.00 3.89 1.30
N GLU A 23 6.02 3.87 0.43
CA GLU A 23 6.98 2.76 0.34
C GLU A 23 7.70 2.55 1.68
N SER A 24 8.15 3.62 2.35
CA SER A 24 8.75 3.54 3.68
C SER A 24 7.79 2.98 4.73
N CYS A 25 6.53 3.44 4.77
CA CYS A 25 5.54 2.89 5.70
C CYS A 25 5.27 1.41 5.44
N CYS A 26 5.15 0.99 4.18
CA CYS A 26 4.98 -0.42 3.83
C CYS A 26 6.21 -1.24 4.24
N GLN A 27 7.41 -0.71 4.04
CA GLN A 27 8.65 -1.38 4.43
C GLN A 27 8.76 -1.57 5.96
N GLU A 28 8.40 -0.56 6.76
CA GLU A 28 8.35 -0.70 8.24
C GLU A 28 7.37 -1.78 8.69
N LEU A 29 6.24 -1.95 7.99
CA LEU A 29 5.28 -3.02 8.28
C LEU A 29 5.87 -4.40 7.96
N VAL A 30 6.65 -4.52 6.89
CA VAL A 30 7.34 -5.77 6.54
C VAL A 30 8.45 -6.08 7.53
N GLU A 31 9.28 -5.10 7.86
CA GLU A 31 10.39 -5.27 8.82
C GLU A 31 9.90 -5.58 10.24
N SER A 32 8.75 -5.04 10.64
CA SER A 32 8.10 -5.40 11.91
C SER A 32 7.35 -6.74 11.87
N GLY A 33 7.36 -7.44 10.74
CA GLY A 33 6.72 -8.76 10.56
C GLY A 33 5.20 -8.70 10.53
N LYS A 34 4.61 -7.52 10.33
CA LYS A 34 3.15 -7.30 10.28
C LYS A 34 2.57 -7.45 8.87
N ALA A 35 3.41 -7.40 7.86
CA ALA A 35 3.05 -7.56 6.46
C ALA A 35 4.14 -8.28 5.68
N TYR A 36 3.83 -8.69 4.46
CA TYR A 36 4.78 -9.23 3.50
C TYR A 36 4.39 -8.84 2.07
N TRP A 37 5.40 -8.74 1.20
CA TRP A 37 5.21 -8.45 -0.21
C TRP A 37 4.92 -9.72 -1.00
N ILE A 38 3.93 -9.65 -1.89
CA ILE A 38 3.75 -10.60 -2.99
C ILE A 38 4.09 -9.85 -4.29
N ASN A 39 5.20 -10.23 -4.89
CA ASN A 39 5.60 -9.79 -6.22
C ASN A 39 5.30 -10.92 -7.21
N SER A 40 4.34 -10.70 -8.10
CA SER A 40 4.15 -11.57 -9.26
C SER A 40 4.72 -10.86 -10.49
N SER A 41 5.45 -11.59 -11.34
CA SER A 41 6.04 -11.02 -12.55
C SER A 41 5.02 -10.45 -13.54
N GLU A 42 3.74 -10.79 -13.38
CA GLU A 42 2.66 -10.34 -14.27
C GLU A 42 1.63 -9.42 -13.58
N ARG A 43 1.86 -9.04 -12.31
CA ARG A 43 0.92 -8.20 -11.55
C ARG A 43 1.64 -7.13 -10.76
N THR A 44 0.92 -6.04 -10.51
CA THR A 44 1.32 -4.98 -9.59
C THR A 44 1.68 -5.59 -8.22
N PRO A 45 2.75 -5.12 -7.55
CA PRO A 45 3.10 -5.55 -6.20
C PRO A 45 1.93 -5.42 -5.22
N GLU A 46 1.74 -6.47 -4.42
CA GLU A 46 0.72 -6.51 -3.38
C GLU A 46 1.38 -6.59 -1.99
N LEU A 47 0.90 -5.77 -1.05
CA LEU A 47 1.23 -5.85 0.36
C LEU A 47 0.12 -6.61 1.09
N HIS A 48 0.48 -7.72 1.72
CA HIS A 48 -0.43 -8.56 2.48
C HIS A 48 -0.16 -8.35 3.97
N LEU A 49 -1.16 -7.90 4.72
CA LEU A 49 -1.08 -7.80 6.18
C LEU A 49 -1.45 -9.13 6.82
N ASN A 50 -0.92 -9.36 8.02
CA ASN A 50 -1.28 -10.53 8.83
C ASN A 50 -2.74 -10.52 9.28
N THR A 51 -3.42 -9.37 9.19
CA THR A 51 -4.87 -9.24 9.40
C THR A 51 -5.69 -9.91 8.28
N GLY A 52 -5.04 -10.30 7.18
CA GLY A 52 -5.68 -10.82 5.96
C GLY A 52 -6.09 -9.74 4.97
N GLU A 53 -5.82 -8.47 5.29
CA GLU A 53 -6.06 -7.33 4.40
C GLU A 53 -4.97 -7.25 3.34
N VAL A 54 -5.35 -6.84 2.14
CA VAL A 54 -4.44 -6.79 1.00
C VAL A 54 -4.51 -5.43 0.33
N PHE A 55 -3.34 -4.88 0.02
CA PHE A 55 -3.16 -3.57 -0.59
C PHE A 55 -2.33 -3.68 -1.85
N MET A 56 -2.71 -2.97 -2.91
CA MET A 56 -2.00 -2.89 -4.17
C MET A 56 -1.39 -1.51 -4.32
N LEU A 57 -0.09 -1.43 -4.62
CA LEU A 57 0.61 -0.17 -4.85
C LEU A 57 0.61 0.16 -6.34
N LEU A 58 -0.26 1.08 -6.74
CA LEU A 58 -0.37 1.61 -8.10
C LEU A 58 0.48 2.88 -8.24
N GLU A 59 0.74 3.30 -9.48
CA GLU A 59 1.42 4.58 -9.74
C GLU A 59 0.65 5.77 -9.13
N GLU A 60 -0.69 5.67 -9.10
CA GLU A 60 -1.59 6.71 -8.59
C GLU A 60 -1.79 6.66 -7.07
N GLY A 61 -1.26 5.64 -6.37
CA GLY A 61 -1.40 5.49 -4.92
C GLY A 61 -1.63 4.05 -4.45
N ILE A 62 -2.35 3.87 -3.34
CA ILE A 62 -2.62 2.55 -2.76
C ILE A 62 -4.11 2.24 -2.86
N THR A 63 -4.44 1.04 -3.33
CA THR A 63 -5.81 0.52 -3.32
C THR A 63 -5.90 -0.69 -2.40
N ARG A 64 -6.87 -0.69 -1.48
CA ARG A 64 -7.22 -1.90 -0.71
C ARG A 64 -8.06 -2.82 -1.58
N ILE A 65 -7.71 -4.10 -1.64
CA ILE A 65 -8.42 -5.10 -2.46
C ILE A 65 -9.13 -6.18 -1.64
N LYS A 66 -8.79 -6.33 -0.35
CA LYS A 66 -9.42 -7.28 0.56
C LYS A 66 -9.32 -6.81 2.01
#